data_AF-A0A350P1A3-F1
#
_entry.id   AF-A0A350P1A3-F1
#
_cell.length_a   1.000
_cell.length_b   1.000
_cell.length_c   1.000
_cell.angle_alpha   90.00
_cell.angle_beta   90.00
_cell.angle_gamma   90.00
#
_symmetry.space_group_name_H-M   'P 1'
#
loop_
_entity.id
_entity.type
_entity.pdbx_description
1 polymer ?
#
loop_
_entity_poly.entity_id
_entity_poly.type
_entity_poly.pdbx_seq_one_letter_code
_entity_poly.pdbx_strand_id
1 'polypeptide(L)'
;MAEQKKTSNGSQSGTVKNFDEAMLEFQKLAISATKDGKNPHFKSTYSTLEEVMTAARQGNQFGLFFMQPLQLAQIGDTVVQVVQTEIYHAPTGEKRVSQCPVRSKDLTSPQAMGSGITYAKRYGLQAAYGLPSEDDDGNEATKPNAPQNTMVQKLNEEKKAAEGGKF
;
A
#
# COMPACT_ATOMS: atom_id res chain seq x y z
N MET A 1 6.43 46.49 -37.81
CA MET A 1 6.77 46.14 -36.41
C MET A 1 5.48 45.65 -35.77
N ALA A 2 5.31 44.44 -35.25
CA ALA A 2 6.27 43.40 -34.89
C ALA A 2 5.69 42.01 -35.19
N GLU A 3 6.57 41.15 -35.68
CA GLU A 3 6.43 39.71 -35.80
C GLU A 3 6.58 39.08 -34.41
N GLN A 4 5.66 38.21 -33.99
CA GLN A 4 5.88 37.32 -32.86
C GLN A 4 6.00 35.89 -33.37
N LYS A 5 7.23 35.40 -33.33
CA LYS A 5 7.64 34.04 -33.68
C LYS A 5 7.97 33.31 -32.38
N LYS A 6 7.37 32.12 -32.20
CA LYS A 6 7.88 30.94 -31.45
C LYS A 6 8.09 31.13 -29.93
N THR A 7 7.72 30.21 -29.04
CA THR A 7 7.93 28.76 -29.08
C THR A 7 7.00 28.07 -28.05
N SER A 8 6.24 27.06 -28.47
CA SER A 8 5.96 25.91 -27.60
C SER A 8 6.53 24.67 -28.29
N ASN A 9 7.76 24.32 -27.90
CA ASN A 9 8.34 23.02 -28.23
C ASN A 9 7.60 21.98 -27.38
N GLY A 10 6.43 21.54 -27.86
CA GLY A 10 5.86 20.28 -27.42
C GLY A 10 6.78 19.17 -27.91
N SER A 11 7.62 18.65 -27.03
CA SER A 11 8.38 17.43 -27.29
C SER A 11 7.40 16.35 -27.74
N GLN A 12 7.48 15.98 -29.02
CA GLN A 12 6.82 14.81 -29.57
C GLN A 12 7.27 13.61 -28.72
N SER A 13 6.37 13.12 -27.87
CA SER A 13 6.56 11.87 -27.13
C SER A 13 6.79 10.79 -28.18
N GLY A 14 8.02 10.29 -28.26
CA GLY A 14 8.32 9.15 -29.12
C GLY A 14 7.42 8.01 -28.68
N THR A 15 6.65 7.45 -29.61
CA THR A 15 5.78 6.31 -29.35
C THR A 15 6.58 5.22 -28.63
N VAL A 16 6.24 4.95 -27.37
CA VAL A 16 6.82 3.86 -26.58
C VAL A 16 6.48 2.54 -27.25
N LYS A 17 7.51 1.73 -27.53
CA LYS A 17 7.37 0.55 -28.41
C LYS A 17 6.92 -0.70 -27.68
N ASN A 18 7.25 -0.81 -26.40
CA ASN A 18 6.99 -1.99 -25.57
C ASN A 18 6.78 -1.61 -24.11
N PHE A 19 6.40 -2.60 -23.29
CA PHE A 19 6.12 -2.41 -21.88
C PHE A 19 7.29 -1.81 -21.11
N ASP A 20 8.52 -2.25 -21.39
CA ASP A 20 9.71 -1.81 -20.65
C ASP A 20 10.07 -0.35 -20.98
N GLU A 21 9.94 0.07 -22.25
CA GLU A 21 10.08 1.48 -22.64
C GLU A 21 9.00 2.34 -21.96
N ALA A 22 7.75 1.87 -21.92
CA ALA A 22 6.65 2.58 -21.24
C ALA A 22 6.89 2.73 -19.73
N MET A 23 7.38 1.69 -19.07
CA MET A 23 7.75 1.74 -17.65
C MET A 23 8.94 2.65 -17.39
N LEU A 24 9.93 2.67 -18.29
CA LEU A 24 11.06 3.59 -18.20
C LEU A 24 10.62 5.05 -18.28
N GLU A 25 9.76 5.40 -19.24
CA GLU A 25 9.21 6.75 -19.36
C GLU A 25 8.35 7.12 -18.14
N PHE A 26 7.57 6.17 -17.61
CA PHE A 26 6.88 6.36 -16.34
C PHE A 26 7.83 6.71 -15.19
N GLN A 27 8.91 5.95 -15.03
CA GLN A 27 9.89 6.19 -13.95
C GLN A 27 10.61 7.53 -14.09
N LYS A 28 10.85 8.01 -15.32
CA LYS A 28 11.46 9.33 -15.58
C LYS A 28 10.62 10.50 -15.07
N LEU A 29 9.32 10.32 -14.87
CA LEU A 29 8.46 11.35 -14.27
C LEU A 29 8.81 11.62 -12.80
N ALA A 30 9.60 10.75 -12.15
CA ALA A 30 9.99 10.88 -10.74
C ALA A 30 8.79 11.09 -9.81
N ILE A 31 7.68 10.40 -10.09
CA ILE A 31 6.43 10.55 -9.35
C ILE A 31 6.58 9.95 -7.95
N SER A 32 6.19 10.73 -6.94
CA SER A 32 5.93 10.23 -5.59
C SER A 32 4.42 10.27 -5.34
N ALA A 33 3.88 9.22 -4.70
CA ALA A 33 2.57 9.33 -4.07
C ALA A 33 2.71 10.34 -2.91
N THR A 34 1.94 11.43 -2.94
CA THR A 34 1.96 12.46 -1.89
C THR A 34 1.44 11.91 -0.55
N LYS A 35 1.64 12.66 0.55
CA LYS A 35 1.61 12.18 1.94
C LYS A 35 0.44 12.77 2.74
N ASP A 36 -0.82 12.54 2.35
CA ASP A 36 -1.96 13.14 3.05
C ASP A 36 -2.69 12.18 4.02
N GLY A 37 -2.35 10.90 4.04
CA GLY A 37 -2.94 9.90 4.95
C GLY A 37 -2.40 9.98 6.39
N LYS A 38 -3.24 10.38 7.35
CA LYS A 38 -2.96 10.27 8.79
C LYS A 38 -3.69 9.05 9.39
N ASN A 39 -2.97 8.11 9.99
CA ASN A 39 -3.60 7.06 10.81
C ASN A 39 -3.85 7.61 12.23
N PRO A 40 -5.08 7.63 12.77
CA PRO A 40 -5.33 8.09 14.14
C PRO A 40 -4.67 7.20 15.22
N HIS A 41 -4.34 5.95 14.88
CA HIS A 41 -3.78 4.97 15.82
C HIS A 41 -2.25 4.90 15.82
N PHE A 42 -1.61 5.35 14.75
CA PHE A 42 -0.16 5.29 14.55
C PHE A 42 0.29 6.62 13.97
N LYS A 43 1.22 7.32 14.63
CA LYS A 43 1.66 8.68 14.26
C LYS A 43 2.42 8.78 12.92
N SER A 44 2.26 7.78 12.06
CA SER A 44 2.92 7.65 10.76
C SER A 44 2.04 8.22 9.66
N THR A 45 2.66 8.96 8.73
CA THR A 45 2.03 9.39 7.48
C THR A 45 2.26 8.32 6.42
N TYR A 46 1.20 7.74 5.89
CA TYR A 46 1.29 6.79 4.78
C TYR A 46 0.62 7.37 3.54
N SER A 47 1.09 7.00 2.34
CA SER A 47 0.33 7.25 1.12
C SER A 47 -0.94 6.40 1.13
N THR A 48 -2.09 7.04 1.00
CA THR A 48 -3.39 6.38 0.87
C THR A 48 -3.45 5.56 -0.42
N LEU A 49 -4.37 4.59 -0.50
CA LEU A 49 -4.60 3.85 -1.74
C LEU A 49 -4.93 4.81 -2.91
N GLU A 50 -5.69 5.87 -2.64
CA GLU A 50 -6.07 6.87 -3.64
C GLU A 50 -4.85 7.62 -4.22
N GLU A 51 -3.91 8.02 -3.36
CA GLU A 51 -2.67 8.68 -3.79
C GLU A 51 -1.80 7.74 -4.63
N VAL A 52 -1.65 6.48 -4.20
CA VAL A 52 -0.91 5.46 -4.96
C VAL A 52 -1.56 5.20 -6.32
N MET A 53 -2.88 5.07 -6.37
CA MET A 53 -3.60 4.89 -7.63
C MET A 53 -3.47 6.12 -8.54
N THR A 54 -3.47 7.33 -7.98
CA THR A 54 -3.29 8.58 -8.73
C THR A 54 -1.90 8.68 -9.34
N ALA A 55 -0.87 8.30 -8.58
CA ALA A 55 0.50 8.19 -9.09
C ALA A 55 0.61 7.14 -10.19
N ALA A 56 0.11 5.93 -9.97
CA ALA A 56 0.14 4.83 -10.95
C ALA A 56 -0.58 5.18 -12.27
N ARG A 57 -1.70 5.91 -12.19
CA ARG A 57 -2.48 6.36 -13.37
C ARG A 57 -1.70 7.30 -14.30
N GLN A 58 -0.62 7.93 -13.83
CA GLN A 58 0.24 8.70 -14.74
C GLN A 58 0.88 7.81 -15.82
N GLY A 59 1.00 6.49 -15.59
CA GLY A 59 1.44 5.54 -16.61
C GLY A 59 0.53 5.47 -17.84
N ASN A 60 -0.73 5.90 -17.73
CA ASN A 60 -1.69 5.88 -18.84
C ASN A 60 -1.19 6.67 -20.06
N GLN A 61 -0.40 7.73 -19.85
CA GLN A 61 0.16 8.53 -20.95
C GLN A 61 1.18 7.77 -21.81
N PHE A 62 1.71 6.65 -21.28
CA PHE A 62 2.62 5.73 -21.95
C PHE A 62 1.91 4.41 -22.33
N GLY A 63 0.57 4.39 -22.33
CA GLY A 63 -0.20 3.20 -22.69
C GLY A 63 -0.25 2.13 -21.59
N LEU A 64 0.18 2.43 -20.36
CA LEU A 64 0.10 1.51 -19.23
C LEU A 64 -1.24 1.68 -18.50
N PHE A 65 -2.00 0.60 -18.32
CA PHE A 65 -3.14 0.56 -17.40
C PHE A 65 -3.02 -0.62 -16.45
N PHE A 66 -3.77 -0.61 -15.35
CA PHE A 66 -3.70 -1.68 -14.35
C PHE A 66 -5.07 -2.19 -13.92
N MET A 67 -5.08 -3.43 -13.44
CA MET A 67 -6.22 -4.08 -12.78
C MET A 67 -5.76 -4.77 -11.51
N GLN A 68 -6.66 -4.89 -10.53
CA GLN A 68 -6.38 -5.54 -9.25
C GLN A 68 -7.49 -6.52 -8.82
N PRO A 69 -7.76 -7.60 -9.59
CA PRO A 69 -8.72 -8.63 -9.18
C PRO A 69 -8.33 -9.31 -7.87
N LEU A 70 -9.34 -9.72 -7.11
CA LEU A 70 -9.16 -10.63 -5.97
C LEU A 70 -9.09 -12.07 -6.49
N GLN A 71 -8.16 -12.84 -5.96
CA GLN A 71 -7.98 -14.25 -6.28
C GLN A 71 -7.72 -15.08 -5.03
N LEU A 72 -7.83 -16.39 -5.17
CA LEU A 72 -7.36 -17.35 -4.19
C LEU A 72 -6.08 -17.99 -4.72
N ALA A 73 -5.03 -17.98 -3.92
CA ALA A 73 -3.76 -18.63 -4.22
C ALA A 73 -3.50 -19.74 -3.20
N GLN A 74 -2.94 -20.86 -3.67
CA GLN A 74 -2.52 -21.94 -2.81
C GLN A 74 -1.06 -21.74 -2.41
N ILE A 75 -0.79 -21.62 -1.10
CA ILE A 75 0.55 -21.49 -0.53
C ILE A 75 0.75 -22.68 0.42
N GLY A 76 1.48 -23.69 -0.05
CA GLY A 76 1.55 -24.99 0.61
C GLY A 76 0.16 -25.65 0.70
N ASP A 77 -0.24 -26.03 1.90
CA ASP A 77 -1.55 -26.64 2.17
C ASP A 77 -2.65 -25.62 2.51
N THR A 78 -2.34 -24.32 2.41
CA THR A 78 -3.28 -23.24 2.77
C THR A 78 -3.75 -22.49 1.54
N VAL A 79 -5.06 -22.20 1.48
CA VAL A 79 -5.64 -21.27 0.49
C VAL A 79 -5.68 -19.88 1.10
N VAL A 80 -5.06 -18.92 0.43
CA VAL A 80 -4.94 -17.53 0.88
C VAL A 80 -5.58 -16.60 -0.15
N GLN A 81 -6.36 -15.62 0.31
CA GLN A 81 -6.85 -14.56 -0.56
C GLN A 81 -5.71 -13.62 -0.93
N VAL A 82 -5.59 -13.30 -2.22
CA VAL A 82 -4.57 -12.41 -2.76
C VAL A 82 -5.20 -11.32 -3.62
N VAL A 83 -4.56 -10.16 -3.66
CA VAL A 83 -4.78 -9.18 -4.72
C VAL A 83 -3.77 -9.47 -5.82
N GLN A 84 -4.27 -9.78 -7.02
CA GLN A 84 -3.43 -9.91 -8.20
C GLN A 84 -3.35 -8.55 -8.89
N THR A 85 -2.18 -7.90 -8.87
CA THR A 85 -1.93 -6.64 -9.58
C THR A 85 -1.41 -6.96 -10.97
N GLU A 86 -2.13 -6.48 -11.98
CA GLU A 86 -1.80 -6.68 -13.38
C GLU A 86 -1.57 -5.32 -14.01
N ILE A 87 -0.42 -5.13 -14.68
CA ILE A 87 -0.14 -3.96 -15.49
C ILE A 87 -0.09 -4.41 -16.94
N TYR A 88 -0.76 -3.67 -17.82
CA TYR A 88 -0.88 -3.94 -19.23
C TYR A 88 -0.31 -2.77 -20.02
N HIS A 89 0.47 -3.06 -21.07
CA HIS A 89 0.82 -2.10 -22.09
C HIS A 89 -0.14 -2.27 -23.28
N ALA A 90 -1.18 -1.43 -23.32
CA ALA A 90 -2.30 -1.54 -24.24
C ALA A 90 -1.90 -1.63 -25.73
N PRO A 91 -0.90 -0.86 -26.24
CA PRO A 91 -0.50 -0.94 -27.64
C PRO A 91 0.03 -2.31 -28.07
N THR A 92 0.68 -3.04 -27.15
CA THR A 92 1.35 -4.31 -27.47
C THR A 92 0.64 -5.54 -26.93
N GLY A 93 -0.24 -5.37 -25.93
CA GLY A 93 -0.85 -6.48 -25.20
C GLY A 93 0.08 -7.15 -24.17
N GLU A 94 1.34 -6.72 -24.06
CA GLU A 94 2.25 -7.18 -23.01
C GLU A 94 1.70 -6.87 -21.62
N LYS A 95 1.94 -7.79 -20.67
CA LYS A 95 1.51 -7.62 -19.28
C LYS A 95 2.52 -8.15 -18.28
N ARG A 96 2.51 -7.55 -17.09
CA ARG A 96 3.21 -8.03 -15.90
C ARG A 96 2.21 -8.25 -14.79
N VAL A 97 2.39 -9.32 -14.03
CA VAL A 97 1.46 -9.75 -12.99
C VAL A 97 2.24 -10.01 -11.70
N SER A 98 1.68 -9.53 -10.59
CA SER A 98 2.21 -9.78 -9.25
C SER A 98 1.06 -10.06 -8.29
N GLN A 99 1.32 -10.86 -7.25
CA GLN A 99 0.32 -11.22 -6.25
C GLN A 99 0.74 -10.72 -4.86
N CYS A 100 -0.17 -10.04 -4.17
CA CYS A 100 0.02 -9.56 -2.81
C CYS A 100 -0.99 -10.27 -1.88
N PRO A 101 -0.54 -11.03 -0.88
CA PRO A 101 -1.44 -11.67 0.09
C PRO A 101 -2.27 -10.66 0.87
N VAL A 102 -3.58 -10.91 0.98
CA VAL A 102 -4.47 -10.15 1.86
C VAL A 102 -4.22 -10.62 3.29
N ARG A 103 -3.67 -9.72 4.12
CA ARG A 103 -3.50 -9.95 5.56
C ARG A 103 -4.62 -9.22 6.30
N SER A 104 -5.45 -9.97 7.01
CA SER A 104 -6.48 -9.42 7.92
C SER A 104 -6.38 -10.12 9.27
N LYS A 105 -6.65 -9.39 10.36
CA LYS A 105 -6.75 -9.96 11.72
C LYS A 105 -7.97 -10.87 11.87
N ASP A 106 -9.00 -10.63 11.07
CA ASP A 106 -10.25 -11.39 11.04
C ASP A 106 -10.79 -11.39 9.61
N LEU A 107 -10.96 -12.58 9.02
CA LEU A 107 -11.51 -12.75 7.67
C LEU A 107 -13.04 -12.87 7.67
N THR A 108 -13.66 -13.04 8.84
CA THR A 108 -15.12 -13.16 8.99
C THR A 108 -15.79 -11.80 9.12
N SER A 109 -15.07 -10.78 9.58
CA SER A 109 -15.54 -9.39 9.60
C SER A 109 -15.40 -8.74 8.20
N PRO A 110 -16.51 -8.27 7.59
CA PRO A 110 -16.46 -7.56 6.31
C PRO A 110 -15.56 -6.31 6.35
N GLN A 111 -15.55 -5.59 7.47
CA GLN A 111 -14.75 -4.38 7.65
C GLN A 111 -13.25 -4.70 7.74
N ALA A 112 -12.88 -5.75 8.49
CA ALA A 112 -11.49 -6.18 8.61
C ALA A 112 -10.97 -6.71 7.27
N MET A 113 -11.78 -7.49 6.54
CA MET A 113 -11.47 -7.95 5.19
C MET A 113 -11.26 -6.77 4.22
N GLY A 114 -12.18 -5.79 4.20
CA GLY A 114 -12.06 -4.60 3.33
C GLY A 114 -10.80 -3.78 3.62
N SER A 115 -10.42 -3.69 4.89
CA SER A 115 -9.16 -3.04 5.29
C SER A 115 -7.96 -3.80 4.74
N GLY A 116 -7.88 -5.13 4.94
CA GLY A 116 -6.79 -5.96 4.43
C GLY A 116 -6.64 -5.89 2.90
N ILE A 117 -7.76 -5.89 2.16
CA ILE A 117 -7.76 -5.74 0.70
C ILE A 117 -7.18 -4.38 0.28
N THR A 118 -7.54 -3.31 1.01
CA THR A 118 -7.03 -1.96 0.74
C THR A 118 -5.51 -1.90 0.88
N TYR A 119 -4.96 -2.50 1.94
CA TYR A 119 -3.51 -2.60 2.13
C TYR A 119 -2.84 -3.42 1.02
N ALA A 120 -3.38 -4.59 0.68
CA ALA A 120 -2.81 -5.44 -0.36
C ALA A 120 -2.84 -4.78 -1.74
N LYS A 121 -3.90 -4.04 -2.08
CA LYS A 121 -3.97 -3.24 -3.31
C LYS A 121 -2.89 -2.17 -3.35
N ARG A 122 -2.70 -1.46 -2.24
CA ARG A 122 -1.71 -0.40 -2.13
C ARG A 122 -0.29 -0.95 -2.32
N TYR A 123 0.10 -1.97 -1.57
CA TYR A 123 1.43 -2.57 -1.68
C TYR A 123 1.64 -3.21 -3.05
N GLY A 124 0.61 -3.86 -3.61
CA GLY A 124 0.68 -4.42 -4.96
C GLY A 124 1.00 -3.37 -6.02
N LEU A 125 0.35 -2.20 -5.98
CA LEU A 125 0.65 -1.11 -6.92
C LEU A 125 2.01 -0.46 -6.66
N GLN A 126 2.36 -0.23 -5.39
CA GLN A 126 3.66 0.34 -5.04
C GLN A 126 4.80 -0.54 -5.57
N ALA A 127 4.73 -1.85 -5.32
CA ALA A 127 5.71 -2.80 -5.81
C ALA A 127 5.73 -2.87 -7.35
N ALA A 128 4.55 -2.88 -8.00
CA ALA A 128 4.47 -3.05 -9.45
C ALA A 128 4.95 -1.81 -10.24
N TYR A 129 4.73 -0.60 -9.71
CA TYR A 129 5.18 0.65 -10.33
C TYR A 129 6.51 1.19 -9.78
N GLY A 130 7.09 0.55 -8.77
CA GLY A 130 8.29 1.04 -8.10
C GLY A 130 8.05 2.35 -7.32
N LEU A 131 6.83 2.56 -6.82
CA LEU A 131 6.51 3.72 -6.01
C LEU A 131 6.99 3.48 -4.58
N PRO A 132 7.64 4.48 -3.93
CA PRO A 132 8.17 4.30 -2.59
C PRO A 132 7.08 3.95 -1.58
N SER A 133 7.44 3.08 -0.64
CA SER A 133 6.66 2.75 0.56
C SER A 133 7.42 3.23 1.78
N GLU A 134 6.86 4.19 2.53
CA GLU A 134 7.50 4.76 3.73
C GLU A 134 7.19 3.94 5.00
N ASP A 135 6.83 2.66 4.87
CA ASP A 135 6.50 1.78 6.01
C ASP A 135 7.75 1.27 6.75
N ASP A 136 8.93 1.85 6.47
CA ASP A 136 10.20 1.47 7.09
C ASP A 136 10.49 2.25 8.38
N ASP A 137 9.44 2.64 9.11
CA ASP A 137 9.54 2.82 10.56
C ASP A 137 9.46 1.41 11.22
N GLY A 138 10.50 0.61 10.97
CA GLY A 138 10.75 -0.71 11.57
C GLY A 138 10.86 -0.74 13.11
N ASN A 139 10.41 0.31 13.79
CA ASN A 139 10.33 0.42 15.25
C ASN A 139 8.94 0.10 15.84
N GLU A 140 7.89 -0.08 15.04
CA GLU A 140 6.55 -0.39 15.57
C GLU A 140 6.11 -1.85 15.40
N ALA A 141 6.58 -2.55 14.37
CA ALA A 141 6.26 -3.98 14.17
C ALA A 141 6.94 -4.92 15.19
N THR A 142 7.94 -4.42 15.93
CA THR A 142 8.76 -5.20 16.89
C THR A 142 8.56 -4.81 18.34
N LYS A 143 7.57 -3.96 18.69
CA LYS A 143 7.25 -3.75 20.11
C LYS A 143 6.64 -5.05 20.66
N PRO A 144 7.30 -5.75 21.61
CA PRO A 144 6.63 -6.83 22.32
C PRO A 144 5.39 -6.23 22.97
N ASN A 145 4.23 -6.86 22.78
CA ASN A 145 3.06 -6.54 23.59
C ASN A 145 3.52 -6.61 25.06
N ALA A 146 3.60 -5.46 25.72
CA ALA A 146 3.91 -5.42 27.13
C ALA A 146 2.86 -6.31 27.84
N PRO A 147 3.27 -7.24 28.72
CA PRO A 147 2.32 -8.11 29.38
C PRO A 147 1.33 -7.26 30.17
N GLN A 148 0.03 -7.42 29.86
CA GLN A 148 -1.05 -6.87 30.67
C GLN A 148 -0.95 -7.45 32.07
N ASN A 149 -0.27 -6.74 32.98
CA ASN A 149 -0.14 -7.17 34.37
C ASN A 149 -0.53 -6.09 35.39
N THR A 150 -1.39 -5.16 34.99
CA THR A 150 -1.86 -4.08 35.87
C THR A 150 -3.17 -4.42 36.60
N MET A 151 -3.90 -5.47 36.19
CA MET A 151 -5.13 -5.88 36.89
C MET A 151 -4.89 -6.91 38.00
N VAL A 152 -3.82 -7.72 37.92
CA VAL A 152 -3.53 -8.76 38.95
C VAL A 152 -2.85 -8.15 40.19
N GLN A 153 -2.14 -7.04 40.06
CA GLN A 153 -1.50 -6.37 41.21
C GLN A 153 -2.49 -5.66 42.12
N LYS A 154 -3.53 -5.01 41.58
CA LYS A 154 -4.55 -4.32 42.39
C LYS A 154 -5.41 -5.28 43.22
N LEU A 155 -5.73 -6.48 42.69
CA LEU A 155 -6.50 -7.47 43.46
C LEU A 155 -5.73 -8.08 44.64
N ASN A 156 -4.39 -8.13 44.57
CA ASN A 156 -3.57 -8.70 45.64
C ASN A 156 -3.26 -7.69 46.76
N GLU A 157 -3.25 -6.39 46.47
CA GLU A 157 -3.08 -5.34 47.47
C GLU A 157 -4.37 -5.12 48.29
N GLU A 158 -5.55 -5.21 47.67
CA GLU A 158 -6.84 -5.11 48.37
C GLU A 158 -7.10 -6.30 49.32
N LYS A 159 -6.64 -7.51 48.97
CA LYS A 159 -6.73 -8.67 49.88
C LYS A 159 -5.80 -8.57 51.09
N LYS A 160 -4.60 -8.00 50.93
CA LYS A 160 -3.67 -7.79 52.07
C LYS A 160 -4.14 -6.70 53.03
N ALA A 161 -4.87 -5.70 52.55
CA ALA A 161 -5.44 -4.65 53.40
C ALA A 161 -6.64 -5.15 54.25
N ALA A 162 -7.37 -6.16 53.78
CA ALA A 162 -8.54 -6.70 54.47
C ALA A 162 -8.21 -7.67 55.63
N GLU A 163 -7.02 -8.28 55.66
CA GLU A 163 -6.64 -9.27 56.69
C GLU A 163 -5.80 -8.69 57.85
N GLY A 164 -5.40 -7.42 57.77
CA GLY A 164 -4.52 -6.77 58.78
C GLY A 164 -5.22 -6.09 59.97
N GLY A 165 -6.55 -6.10 60.04
CA GLY A 165 -7.33 -5.35 61.03
C GLY A 165 -8.03 -6.24 62.07
N LYS A 166 -7.27 -6.90 62.95
CA LYS A 166 -7.79 -7.49 64.20
C LYS A 166 -6.81 -7.26 65.34
N PHE A 167 -7.12 -6.27 66.18
CA PHE A 167 -6.98 -6.33 67.63
C PHE A 167 -8.20 -5.65 68.24
#